data_AF-A0A844GUL1-F1
#
_entry.id   AF-A0A844GUL1-F1
#
_cell.length_a   1.000
_cell.length_b   1.000
_cell.length_c   1.000
_cell.angle_alpha   90.00
_cell.angle_beta   90.00
_cell.angle_gamma   90.00
#
_symmetry.space_group_name_H-M   'P 1'
#
loop_
_entity.id
_entity.type
_entity.pdbx_description
1 polymer ?
#
loop_
_entity_poly.entity_id
_entity_poly.type
_entity_poly.pdbx_seq_one_letter_code
_entity_poly.pdbx_strand_id
1 'polypeptide(L)'
;MAPIVLLPLFITMLTGVVYRLGKSWFGLSRDQVHFLMVIHEGEYLGEFLEPIYVLLNGLGLLWMLLTGLLILINSWQRNPLFKKLFHKQANSE
;
A
#
# COMPACT_ATOMS: atom_id res chain seq x y z
N MET A 1 11.91 12.42 -2.79
CA MET A 1 11.55 11.26 -1.94
C MET A 1 10.19 10.68 -2.29
N ALA A 2 9.09 11.44 -2.19
CA ALA A 2 7.74 10.89 -2.37
C ALA A 2 7.50 10.11 -3.68
N PRO A 3 7.94 10.56 -4.87
CA PRO A 3 7.72 9.79 -6.11
C PRO A 3 8.49 8.47 -6.16
N ILE A 4 9.67 8.41 -5.53
CA ILE A 4 10.57 7.24 -5.58
C ILE A 4 9.98 6.05 -4.82
N VAL A 5 9.24 6.30 -3.74
CA VAL A 5 8.58 5.24 -2.97
C VAL A 5 7.16 5.01 -3.48
N LEU A 6 6.43 6.09 -3.81
CA LEU A 6 5.02 5.99 -4.20
C LEU A 6 4.83 5.35 -5.58
N LEU A 7 5.64 5.70 -6.59
CA LEU A 7 5.50 5.16 -7.94
C LEU A 7 5.65 3.63 -7.99
N PRO A 8 6.74 3.02 -7.46
CA PRO A 8 6.87 1.58 -7.52
C PRO A 8 5.77 0.88 -6.69
N LEU A 9 5.37 1.42 -5.53
CA LEU A 9 4.23 0.91 -4.77
C LEU A 9 2.92 0.97 -5.54
N PHE A 10 2.67 2.07 -6.23
CA PHE A 10 1.46 2.24 -7.03
C PHE A 10 1.42 1.24 -8.19
N ILE A 11 2.55 1.04 -8.87
CA ILE A 11 2.68 0.07 -9.95
C ILE A 11 2.45 -1.35 -9.43
N THR A 12 3.11 -1.75 -8.35
CA THR A 12 2.96 -3.10 -7.77
C THR A 12 1.54 -3.36 -7.28
N MET A 13 0.91 -2.38 -6.62
CA MET A 13 -0.50 -2.47 -6.23
C MET A 13 -1.41 -2.65 -7.46
N LEU A 14 -1.25 -1.81 -8.48
CA LEU A 14 -2.08 -1.90 -9.69
C LEU A 14 -1.91 -3.23 -10.40
N THR A 15 -0.67 -3.66 -10.66
CA THR A 15 -0.42 -4.92 -11.37
C THR A 15 -0.95 -6.11 -10.58
N GLY A 16 -0.81 -6.12 -9.25
CA GLY A 16 -1.36 -7.17 -8.39
C GLY A 16 -2.89 -7.23 -8.42
N VAL A 17 -3.57 -6.08 -8.33
CA VAL A 17 -5.04 -5.99 -8.43
C VAL A 17 -5.52 -6.43 -9.81
N VAL A 18 -4.93 -5.91 -10.88
CA VAL A 18 -5.30 -6.28 -12.26
C VAL A 18 -5.05 -7.77 -12.51
N TYR A 19 -3.92 -8.32 -12.05
CA TYR A 19 -3.63 -9.75 -12.14
C TYR A 19 -4.72 -10.58 -11.47
N ARG A 20 -5.11 -10.22 -10.23
CA ARG A 20 -6.12 -10.95 -9.48
C ARG A 20 -7.50 -10.87 -10.14
N LEU A 21 -7.91 -9.69 -10.58
CA LEU A 21 -9.19 -9.49 -11.28
C LEU A 21 -9.21 -10.26 -12.62
N GLY A 22 -8.13 -10.16 -13.40
CA GLY A 22 -7.97 -10.88 -14.66
C GLY A 22 -8.13 -12.40 -14.50
N LYS A 23 -7.45 -12.98 -13.50
CA LYS A 23 -7.55 -14.42 -13.19
C LYS A 23 -8.90 -14.81 -12.63
N SER A 24 -9.43 -14.05 -11.67
CA SER A 24 -10.55 -14.48 -10.82
C SER A 24 -11.92 -14.15 -11.40
N TRP A 25 -12.04 -13.01 -12.09
CA TRP A 25 -13.33 -12.51 -12.57
C TRP A 25 -13.47 -12.65 -14.08
N PHE A 26 -12.38 -12.42 -14.82
CA PHE A 26 -12.38 -12.50 -16.29
C PHE A 26 -11.93 -13.86 -16.83
N GLY A 27 -11.50 -14.78 -15.96
CA GLY A 27 -11.10 -16.14 -16.34
C GLY A 27 -9.87 -16.20 -17.24
N LEU A 28 -9.01 -15.16 -17.25
CA LEU A 28 -7.81 -15.13 -18.08
C LEU A 28 -6.84 -16.26 -17.70
N SER A 29 -6.17 -16.82 -18.69
CA SER A 29 -5.12 -17.82 -18.49
C SER A 29 -3.90 -17.19 -17.80
N ARG A 30 -3.04 -18.02 -17.19
CA ARG A 30 -1.83 -17.51 -16.51
C ARG A 30 -0.93 -16.77 -17.50
N ASP A 31 -0.77 -17.31 -18.70
CA ASP A 31 0.13 -16.76 -19.72
C ASP A 31 -0.34 -15.38 -20.21
N GLN A 32 -1.66 -15.17 -20.30
CA GLN A 32 -2.23 -13.89 -20.71
C GLN A 32 -1.95 -12.75 -19.71
N VAL A 33 -1.83 -13.07 -18.42
CA VAL A 33 -1.62 -12.07 -17.36
C VAL A 33 -0.21 -12.09 -16.77
N HIS A 34 0.65 -13.02 -17.21
CA HIS A 34 1.98 -13.20 -16.63
C HIS A 34 2.86 -11.95 -16.77
N PHE A 35 2.70 -11.18 -17.84
CA PHE A 35 3.41 -9.90 -18.02
C PHE A 35 3.17 -8.91 -16.86
N LEU A 36 2.02 -9.00 -16.17
CA LEU A 36 1.75 -8.17 -14.99
C LEU A 36 2.68 -8.55 -13.83
N MET A 37 3.04 -9.83 -13.69
CA MET A 37 3.98 -10.30 -12.68
C MET A 37 5.42 -9.85 -12.98
N VAL A 38 5.82 -9.87 -14.25
CA VAL A 38 7.12 -9.32 -14.69
C VAL A 38 7.28 -7.86 -14.24
N ILE A 39 6.20 -7.07 -14.35
CA ILE A 39 6.19 -5.66 -13.90
C ILE A 39 6.05 -5.57 -12.37
N HIS A 40 5.24 -6.44 -11.75
CA HIS A 40 4.97 -6.47 -10.31
C HIS A 40 6.20 -6.79 -9.46
N GLU A 41 7.00 -7.76 -9.91
CA GLU A 41 8.19 -8.24 -9.20
C GLU A 41 9.46 -7.52 -9.69
N GLY A 42 9.36 -6.81 -10.82
CA GLY A 42 10.52 -6.14 -11.41
C GLY A 42 11.51 -7.12 -12.03
N GLU A 43 11.02 -8.26 -12.54
CA GLU A 43 11.84 -9.34 -13.15
C GLU A 43 12.74 -8.83 -14.29
N TYR A 44 12.32 -7.77 -14.98
CA TYR A 44 13.13 -7.09 -16.02
C TYR A 44 14.42 -6.45 -15.49
N LEU A 45 14.59 -6.33 -14.17
CA LEU A 45 15.83 -5.85 -13.52
C LEU A 45 16.87 -6.98 -13.38
N GLY A 46 16.50 -8.23 -13.66
CA GLY A 46 17.33 -9.42 -13.54
C GLY A 46 17.29 -10.06 -12.15
N GLU A 47 17.76 -11.31 -12.07
CA GLU A 47 17.62 -12.22 -10.91
C GLU A 47 18.16 -11.65 -9.59
N PHE A 48 19.18 -10.79 -9.65
CA PHE A 48 19.77 -10.19 -8.45
C PHE A 48 18.97 -8.99 -7.93
N LEU A 49 18.44 -8.14 -8.83
CA LEU A 49 17.76 -6.90 -8.45
C LEU A 49 16.27 -7.10 -8.19
N GLU A 50 15.65 -8.12 -8.77
CA GLU A 50 14.25 -8.50 -8.51
C GLU A 50 13.93 -8.65 -7.01
N PRO A 51 14.63 -9.49 -6.22
CA PRO A 51 14.34 -9.62 -4.79
C PRO A 51 14.61 -8.33 -4.01
N ILE A 52 15.59 -7.51 -4.44
CA ILE A 52 15.88 -6.21 -3.84
C ILE A 52 14.73 -5.24 -4.09
N TYR A 53 14.20 -5.20 -5.32
CA TYR A 53 13.06 -4.38 -5.68
C TYR A 53 11.83 -4.74 -4.85
N VAL A 54 11.50 -6.03 -4.75
CA VAL A 54 10.37 -6.52 -3.94
C VAL A 54 10.56 -6.16 -2.46
N LEU A 55 11.77 -6.37 -1.91
CA LEU A 55 12.09 -6.04 -0.53
C LEU A 55 11.94 -4.54 -0.24
N LEU A 56 12.46 -3.67 -1.11
CA LEU A 56 12.37 -2.23 -0.95
C LEU A 56 10.92 -1.73 -1.05
N ASN A 57 10.10 -2.30 -1.93
CA ASN A 57 8.67 -2.02 -1.97
C ASN A 57 8.00 -2.42 -0.64
N GLY A 58 8.24 -3.64 -0.14
CA GLY A 58 7.67 -4.10 1.12
C GLY A 58 8.06 -3.21 2.31
N LEU A 59 9.34 -2.86 2.44
CA LEU A 59 9.83 -1.97 3.49
C LEU A 59 9.27 -0.55 3.35
N GLY A 60 9.20 -0.02 2.13
CA GLY A 60 8.61 1.28 1.84
C GLY A 60 7.14 1.34 2.25
N LEU A 61 6.36 0.30 1.93
CA LEU A 61 4.96 0.19 2.34
C LEU A 61 4.82 0.14 3.87
N LEU A 62 5.58 -0.71 4.55
CA LEU A 62 5.54 -0.81 6.01
C LEU A 62 5.88 0.52 6.67
N TRP A 63 6.91 1.20 6.18
CA TRP A 63 7.27 2.53 6.66
C TRP A 63 6.14 3.55 6.47
N MET A 64 5.50 3.56 5.30
CA MET A 64 4.38 4.46 5.02
C MET A 64 3.15 4.16 5.89
N LEU A 65 2.84 2.88 6.13
CA LEU A 65 1.75 2.49 7.01
C LEU A 65 2.01 2.91 8.45
N LEU A 66 3.22 2.68 8.97
CA LEU A 66 3.60 3.09 10.32
C LEU A 66 3.53 4.60 10.49
N THR A 67 4.17 5.35 9.60
CA THR A 67 4.17 6.83 9.67
C THR A 67 2.77 7.41 9.49
N GLY A 68 1.99 6.89 8.54
CA GLY A 68 0.60 7.26 8.32
C GLY A 68 -0.29 6.99 9.54
N LEU A 69 -0.12 5.83 10.19
CA LEU A 69 -0.87 5.48 11.40
C LEU A 69 -0.50 6.39 12.58
N LEU A 70 0.78 6.68 12.78
CA LEU A 70 1.23 7.61 13.82
C LEU A 70 0.67 9.02 13.60
N ILE A 71 0.68 9.50 12.35
CA ILE A 71 0.06 10.78 11.98
C ILE A 71 -1.44 10.75 12.24
N LEU A 72 -2.13 9.67 11.87
CA LEU A 72 -3.58 9.52 12.07
C LEU A 72 -3.93 9.56 13.55
N ILE A 73 -3.23 8.79 14.39
CA ILE A 73 -3.44 8.75 15.85
C ILE A 73 -3.21 10.13 16.47
N ASN A 74 -2.09 10.78 16.14
CA ASN A 74 -1.77 12.12 16.65
C ASN A 74 -2.79 13.18 16.18
N SER A 75 -3.22 13.11 14.92
CA SER A 75 -4.24 14.03 14.39
C SER A 75 -5.58 13.84 15.08
N TRP A 76 -5.93 12.59 15.39
CA TRP A 76 -7.18 12.27 16.08
C TRP A 76 -7.19 12.81 17.51
N GLN A 77 -6.09 12.65 18.25
CA GLN A 77 -5.92 13.20 19.60
C GLN A 77 -5.94 14.73 19.65
N ARG A 78 -5.49 15.39 18.58
CA ARG A 78 -5.43 16.85 18.49
C ARG A 78 -6.75 17.49 18.03
N ASN A 79 -7.73 16.72 17.55
CA ASN A 79 -8.96 17.27 17.01
C ASN A 79 -9.87 17.81 18.15
N PRO A 80 -10.16 19.14 18.20
CA PRO A 80 -10.96 19.75 19.26
C PRO A 80 -12.41 19.27 19.27
N LEU A 81 -12.96 18.84 18.12
CA LEU A 81 -14.29 18.22 18.04
C LEU A 81 -14.32 16.86 18.74
N PHE A 82 -13.25 16.07 18.58
CA PHE A 82 -13.12 14.80 19.27
C PHE A 82 -13.06 15.04 20.78
N LYS A 83 -12.18 15.94 21.25
CA LYS A 83 -12.13 16.31 22.68
C LYS A 83 -13.50 16.73 23.23
N LYS A 84 -14.27 17.52 22.48
CA LYS A 84 -15.60 17.99 22.88
C LYS A 84 -16.63 16.86 22.98
N LEU A 85 -16.59 15.86 22.10
CA LEU A 85 -17.48 14.69 22.15
C LEU A 85 -17.22 13.84 23.39
N PHE A 86 -15.95 13.52 23.68
CA PHE A 86 -15.60 12.68 24.85
C PHE A 86 -15.73 13.43 26.18
N HIS A 87 -15.48 14.74 26.23
CA HIS A 87 -15.75 15.54 27.43
C HIS A 87 -17.25 15.71 27.71
N LYS A 88 -18.09 15.82 26.67
CA LYS A 88 -19.54 15.97 26.85
C LYS A 88 -20.17 14.71 27.44
N GLN A 89 -19.72 13.54 26.99
CA GLN A 89 -20.24 12.26 27.47
C GLN A 89 -19.86 11.96 28.93
N ALA A 90 -18.65 12.38 29.36
CA ALA A 90 -18.20 12.19 30.74
C ALA A 90 -18.88 13.12 31.77
N ASN A 91 -19.53 14.20 31.33
CA ASN A 91 -20.22 15.17 32.20
C ASN A 91 -21.76 15.09 32.11
N SER A 92 -22.30 14.10 31.39
CA SER A 92 -23.74 13.85 31.26
C SER A 92 -24.25 12.65 32.08
N GLU A 93 -23.39 12.09 32.93
CA GLU A 93 -23.70 11.12 33.99
C GLU A 93 -23.60 11.81 35.35
#